data_AF-A0A7L3EGJ6-F1
#
_entry.id   AF-A0A7L3EGJ6-F1
#
_cell.length_a   1.000
_cell.length_b   1.000
_cell.length_c   1.000
_cell.angle_alpha   90.00
_cell.angle_beta   90.00
_cell.angle_gamma   90.00
#
_symmetry.space_group_name_H-M   'P 1'
#
loop_
_entity.id
_entity.type
_entity.pdbx_description
1 polymer ?
#
loop_
_entity_poly.entity_id
_entity_poly.type
_entity_poly.pdbx_seq_one_letter_code
_entity_poly.pdbx_strand_id
1 'polypeptide(L)'
;AAVSALAKFGAQNENLLPSILVLLQRCMMDSDDEVRDRATFYLNVLQQRQLALNAAYIFNGLTVSVPGMEKALHQYTLEPSEKPFDMKTVPLATAPIFEQKAGNTQICVNGMGLLACCSSFPSCTEQLAAIPEFKGLGPLFKSSEPVQLTEAETEYFVRCIKHIFPNHIVFQ
;
A
#
# COMPACT_ATOMS: atom_id res chain seq x y z
N ALA A 1 4.30 -12.08 5.34
CA ALA A 1 3.94 -11.19 6.47
C ALA A 1 4.48 -11.66 7.84
N ALA A 2 4.21 -12.91 8.27
CA ALA A 2 4.62 -13.42 9.58
C ALA A 2 6.15 -13.40 9.83
N VAL A 3 6.94 -13.78 8.82
CA VAL A 3 8.42 -13.78 8.89
C VAL A 3 8.97 -12.39 9.19
N SER A 4 8.39 -11.35 8.61
CA SER A 4 8.79 -9.96 8.89
C SER A 4 8.43 -9.52 10.31
N ALA A 5 7.31 -10.00 10.86
CA ALA A 5 6.97 -9.72 12.25
C ALA A 5 7.98 -10.40 13.20
N LEU A 6 8.32 -11.66 12.96
CA LEU A 6 9.38 -12.36 13.69
C LEU A 6 10.71 -11.59 13.63
N ALA A 7 11.12 -11.15 12.45
CA ALA A 7 12.34 -10.37 12.29
C ALA A 7 12.32 -9.07 13.10
N LYS A 8 11.20 -8.35 13.12
CA LYS A 8 11.02 -7.14 13.93
C LYS A 8 11.12 -7.43 15.42
N PHE A 9 10.52 -8.51 15.91
CA PHE A 9 10.64 -8.91 17.32
C PHE A 9 12.09 -9.24 17.69
N GLY A 10 12.83 -9.92 16.81
CA GLY A 10 14.24 -10.27 17.02
C GLY A 10 15.14 -9.05 17.01
N ALA A 11 14.83 -8.06 16.18
CA ALA A 11 15.56 -6.81 16.08
C ALA A 11 15.34 -5.86 17.27
N GLN A 12 14.17 -5.93 17.93
CA GLN A 12 13.84 -5.08 19.08
C GLN A 12 14.19 -5.71 20.44
N ASN A 13 14.14 -7.05 20.53
CA ASN A 13 14.27 -7.77 21.79
C ASN A 13 15.40 -8.82 21.74
N GLU A 14 16.57 -8.47 22.29
CA GLU A 14 17.72 -9.38 22.39
C GLU A 14 17.41 -10.68 23.16
N ASN A 15 16.53 -10.62 24.16
CA ASN A 15 16.15 -11.81 24.94
C ASN A 15 15.39 -12.86 24.10
N LEU A 16 14.61 -12.40 23.12
CA LEU A 16 13.82 -13.29 22.24
C LEU A 16 14.59 -13.69 20.98
N LEU A 17 15.69 -12.99 20.68
CA LEU A 17 16.49 -13.20 19.48
C LEU A 17 16.92 -14.66 19.28
N PRO A 18 17.43 -15.41 20.29
CA PRO A 18 17.82 -16.81 20.10
C PRO A 18 16.65 -17.69 19.63
N SER A 19 15.46 -17.50 20.21
CA SER A 19 14.26 -18.24 19.81
C SER A 19 13.81 -17.88 18.40
N ILE A 20 13.89 -16.59 18.04
CA ILE A 20 13.50 -16.09 16.72
C ILE A 20 14.45 -16.60 15.63
N LEU A 21 15.76 -16.68 15.89
CA LEU A 21 16.72 -17.24 14.94
C LEU A 21 16.39 -18.72 14.61
N VAL A 22 15.99 -19.51 15.61
CA VAL A 22 15.56 -20.90 15.40
C VAL A 22 14.29 -20.98 14.56
N LEU A 23 13.33 -20.08 14.79
CA LEU A 23 12.10 -20.02 13.99
C LEU A 23 12.40 -19.63 12.53
N LEU A 24 13.25 -18.62 12.31
CA LEU A 24 13.66 -18.19 10.97
C LEU A 24 14.43 -19.29 10.23
N GLN A 25 15.31 -20.04 10.90
CA GLN A 25 15.99 -21.20 10.30
C GLN A 25 15.00 -22.26 9.81
N ARG A 26 13.89 -22.49 10.53
CA ARG A 26 12.84 -23.41 10.07
C ARG A 26 12.10 -22.87 8.87
N CYS A 27 11.83 -21.56 8.83
CA CYS A 27 11.22 -20.89 7.68
C CYS A 27 12.10 -20.94 6.42
N MET A 28 13.41 -21.19 6.53
CA MET A 28 14.27 -21.41 5.35
C MET A 28 13.96 -22.73 4.62
N MET A 29 13.22 -23.64 5.25
CA MET A 29 12.78 -24.91 4.65
C MET A 29 11.31 -24.90 4.23
N ASP A 30 10.68 -23.71 4.19
CA ASP A 30 9.29 -23.55 3.76
C ASP A 30 9.12 -23.94 2.28
N SER A 31 7.92 -24.35 1.88
CA SER A 31 7.60 -24.66 0.47
C SER A 31 7.59 -23.41 -0.42
N ASP A 32 7.22 -22.26 0.15
CA ASP A 32 7.12 -20.98 -0.55
C ASP A 32 8.51 -20.30 -0.63
N ASP A 33 8.96 -19.98 -1.85
CA ASP A 33 10.24 -19.35 -2.11
C ASP A 33 10.33 -17.92 -1.57
N GLU A 34 9.24 -17.13 -1.61
CA GLU A 34 9.21 -15.78 -1.04
C GLU A 34 9.46 -15.81 0.47
N VAL A 35 8.85 -16.79 1.14
CA VAL A 35 9.01 -17.01 2.58
C VAL A 35 10.44 -17.43 2.90
N ARG A 36 11.01 -18.38 2.14
CA ARG A 36 12.40 -18.84 2.34
C ARG A 36 13.41 -17.72 2.15
N ASP A 37 13.28 -16.93 1.11
CA ASP A 37 14.22 -15.86 0.79
C ASP A 37 14.20 -14.77 1.86
N ARG A 38 12.99 -14.39 2.31
CA ARG A 38 12.83 -13.42 3.41
C ARG A 38 13.38 -13.96 4.73
N ALA A 39 13.13 -15.22 5.05
CA ALA A 39 13.65 -15.85 6.25
C ALA A 39 15.19 -15.86 6.23
N THR A 40 15.77 -16.26 5.10
CA THR A 40 17.23 -16.26 4.89
C THR A 40 17.81 -14.86 5.03
N PHE A 41 17.19 -13.86 4.40
CA PHE A 41 17.62 -12.47 4.49
C PHE A 41 17.61 -11.96 5.94
N TYR A 42 16.48 -12.07 6.64
CA TYR A 42 16.37 -11.57 8.01
C TYR A 42 17.25 -12.34 8.99
N LEU A 43 17.44 -13.64 8.80
CA LEU A 43 18.37 -14.44 9.62
C LEU A 43 19.79 -13.89 9.52
N ASN A 44 20.27 -13.62 8.30
CA ASN A 44 21.61 -13.08 8.06
C ASN A 44 21.79 -11.66 8.64
N VAL A 45 20.76 -10.82 8.57
CA VAL A 45 20.80 -9.47 9.17
C VAL A 45 20.87 -9.56 10.71
N LEU A 46 20.01 -10.37 11.31
CA LEU A 46 19.92 -10.50 12.77
C LEU A 46 21.15 -11.16 13.40
N GLN A 47 21.81 -12.09 12.69
CA GLN A 47 23.05 -12.73 13.16
C GLN A 47 24.21 -11.73 13.31
N GLN A 48 24.21 -10.64 12.54
CA GLN A 48 25.25 -9.62 12.63
C GLN A 48 25.16 -8.79 13.93
N ARG A 49 24.02 -8.83 14.64
CA ARG A 49 23.78 -8.12 15.92
C ARG A 49 24.12 -6.62 15.86
N GLN A 50 23.88 -6.00 14.72
CA GLN A 50 24.14 -4.57 14.51
C GLN A 50 22.82 -3.81 14.40
N LEU A 51 22.60 -2.87 15.34
CA LEU A 51 21.39 -2.05 15.37
C LEU A 51 21.21 -1.20 14.10
N ALA A 52 22.32 -0.74 13.51
CA ALA A 52 22.29 0.03 12.25
C ALA A 52 21.71 -0.78 11.08
N LEU A 53 22.06 -2.07 10.99
CA LEU A 53 21.54 -2.97 9.94
C LEU A 53 20.07 -3.29 10.20
N ASN A 54 19.67 -3.49 11.45
CA ASN A 54 18.27 -3.69 11.81
C ASN A 54 17.41 -2.49 11.38
N ALA A 55 17.88 -1.27 11.63
CA ALA A 55 17.23 -0.05 11.16
C ALA A 55 17.10 -0.01 9.63
N ALA A 56 18.21 -0.23 8.92
CA ALA A 56 18.25 -0.13 7.47
C ALA A 56 17.42 -1.20 6.74
N TYR A 57 17.40 -2.43 7.26
CA TYR A 57 16.92 -3.60 6.50
C TYR A 57 15.68 -4.30 7.08
N ILE A 58 15.33 -4.05 8.34
CA ILE A 58 14.16 -4.66 8.99
C ILE A 58 13.05 -3.63 9.24
N PHE A 59 13.42 -2.45 9.74
CA PHE A 59 12.45 -1.40 10.05
C PHE A 59 12.17 -0.46 8.87
N ASN A 60 13.21 -0.07 8.15
CA ASN A 60 13.08 0.80 7.00
C ASN A 60 12.87 -0.06 5.74
N GLY A 61 11.75 0.16 5.06
CA GLY A 61 11.50 -0.42 3.74
C GLY A 61 12.26 0.34 2.64
N LEU A 62 12.03 -0.05 1.40
CA LEU A 62 12.53 0.68 0.24
C LEU A 62 12.11 2.16 0.34
N THR A 63 13.08 3.08 0.41
CA THR A 63 12.80 4.50 0.63
C THR A 63 12.33 5.22 -0.64
N VAL A 64 12.49 4.58 -1.81
CA VAL A 64 12.14 5.18 -3.11
C VAL A 64 10.74 4.80 -3.56
N SER A 65 10.12 5.65 -4.38
CA SER A 65 8.89 5.24 -5.09
C SER A 65 9.18 4.24 -6.18
N VAL A 66 8.36 3.19 -6.28
CA VAL A 66 8.40 2.28 -7.44
C VAL A 66 8.12 3.03 -8.76
N PRO A 67 7.07 3.88 -8.88
CA PRO A 67 6.85 4.65 -10.12
C PRO A 67 7.96 5.66 -10.44
N GLY A 68 8.56 6.28 -9.41
CA GLY A 68 9.67 7.20 -9.60
C GLY A 68 10.94 6.47 -10.05
N MET A 69 11.16 5.27 -9.51
CA MET A 69 12.27 4.40 -9.87
C MET A 69 12.12 3.91 -11.30
N GLU A 70 10.92 3.49 -11.71
CA GLU A 70 10.60 3.11 -13.08
C GLU A 70 10.90 4.25 -14.06
N LYS A 71 10.39 5.46 -13.79
CA LYS A 71 10.65 6.65 -14.63
C LYS A 71 12.13 6.98 -14.73
N ALA A 72 12.85 6.93 -13.61
CA ALA A 72 14.28 7.23 -13.59
C ALA A 72 15.10 6.19 -14.38
N LEU A 73 14.75 4.90 -14.26
CA LEU A 73 15.39 3.81 -15.02
C LEU A 73 15.06 3.90 -16.52
N HIS A 74 13.81 4.22 -16.86
CA HIS A 74 13.39 4.42 -18.24
C HIS A 74 14.16 5.58 -18.88
N GLN A 75 14.28 6.72 -18.19
CA GLN A 75 15.09 7.85 -18.66
C GLN A 75 16.56 7.46 -18.85
N TYR A 76 17.14 6.73 -17.91
CA TYR A 76 18.53 6.26 -18.01
C TYR A 76 18.75 5.34 -19.22
N THR A 77 17.73 4.58 -19.62
CA THR A 77 17.78 3.70 -20.79
C THR A 77 17.68 4.50 -22.10
N LEU A 78 16.89 5.57 -22.12
CA LEU A 78 16.73 6.46 -23.28
C LEU A 78 17.97 7.33 -23.51
N GLU A 79 18.62 7.78 -22.44
CA GLU A 79 19.82 8.60 -22.46
C GLU A 79 20.94 7.94 -21.63
N PRO A 80 21.64 6.94 -22.20
CA PRO A 80 22.69 6.22 -21.49
C PRO A 80 23.81 7.17 -21.08
N SER A 81 24.05 7.26 -19.77
CA SER A 81 25.19 7.99 -19.22
C SER A 81 26.36 7.05 -18.96
N GLU A 82 27.58 7.56 -19.12
CA GLU A 82 28.82 6.89 -18.66
C GLU A 82 28.80 6.57 -17.15
N LYS A 83 27.99 7.30 -16.37
CA LYS A 83 27.84 7.05 -14.93
C LYS A 83 26.78 5.98 -14.68
N PRO A 84 27.02 4.99 -13.80
CA PRO A 84 26.01 4.03 -13.38
C PRO A 84 24.79 4.70 -12.74
N PHE A 85 23.61 4.08 -12.91
CA PHE A 85 22.38 4.53 -12.26
C PHE A 85 22.52 4.54 -10.73
N ASP A 86 22.18 5.67 -10.11
CA ASP A 86 22.19 5.83 -8.65
C ASP A 86 20.76 5.93 -8.11
N MET A 87 20.38 4.97 -7.26
CA MET A 87 19.06 4.89 -6.64
C MET A 87 18.75 6.11 -5.74
N LYS A 88 19.77 6.84 -5.27
CA LYS A 88 19.58 8.07 -4.47
C LYS A 88 19.01 9.24 -5.28
N THR A 89 19.08 9.16 -6.61
CA THR A 89 18.49 10.17 -7.51
C THR A 89 16.98 10.02 -7.65
N VAL A 90 16.44 8.86 -7.22
CA VAL A 90 15.01 8.57 -7.28
C VAL A 90 14.30 9.26 -6.11
N PRO A 91 13.22 10.02 -6.36
CA PRO A 91 12.46 10.66 -5.30
C PRO A 91 11.90 9.65 -4.27
N LEU A 92 12.14 9.92 -2.99
CA LEU A 92 11.46 9.27 -1.87
C LEU A 92 10.01 9.78 -1.88
N ALA A 93 9.05 9.03 -2.42
CA ALA A 93 7.76 9.63 -2.75
C ALA A 93 6.81 9.80 -1.56
N THR A 94 6.07 10.90 -1.60
CA THR A 94 4.61 10.86 -1.37
C THR A 94 3.94 12.02 -2.12
N ALA A 95 3.62 11.80 -3.39
CA ALA A 95 2.44 12.42 -3.98
C ALA A 95 1.76 11.32 -4.81
N PRO A 96 0.45 11.10 -4.63
CA PRO A 96 -0.28 10.20 -5.51
C PRO A 96 -0.12 10.74 -6.93
N ILE A 97 0.46 9.96 -7.84
CA ILE A 97 0.36 10.23 -9.27
C ILE A 97 -1.07 9.86 -9.64
N PHE A 98 -1.99 10.78 -9.38
CA PHE A 98 -3.19 10.90 -10.18
C PHE A 98 -2.69 11.23 -11.58
N GLU A 99 -2.95 10.37 -12.56
CA GLU A 99 -2.83 10.73 -13.96
C GLU A 99 -3.73 11.94 -14.21
N GLN A 100 -3.15 13.14 -14.12
CA GLN A 100 -3.79 14.37 -14.53
C GLN A 100 -3.87 14.38 -16.05
N LYS A 101 -4.97 13.85 -16.59
CA LYS A 101 -5.59 14.55 -17.72
C LYS A 101 -6.02 15.92 -17.20
N ALA A 102 -5.48 16.94 -17.84
CA ALA A 102 -5.66 18.37 -17.61
C ALA A 102 -6.97 18.76 -16.91
N GLY A 103 -6.83 19.46 -15.78
CA GLY A 103 -7.93 20.14 -15.10
C GLY A 103 -7.40 20.90 -13.89
N ASN A 104 -7.13 22.19 -14.08
CA ASN A 104 -6.73 23.18 -13.06
C ASN A 104 -7.33 22.91 -11.67
N THR A 105 -6.52 22.80 -10.62
CA THR A 105 -6.88 23.35 -9.29
C THR A 105 -5.63 23.66 -8.46
N GLN A 106 -5.63 24.85 -7.88
CA GLN A 106 -4.60 25.43 -7.02
C GLN A 106 -4.54 24.73 -5.65
N ILE A 107 -3.33 24.73 -5.07
CA ILE A 107 -3.06 24.32 -3.68
C ILE A 107 -3.54 25.41 -2.73
N CYS A 108 -4.15 25.02 -1.61
CA CYS A 108 -4.08 25.78 -0.37
C CYS A 108 -3.87 24.83 0.82
N VAL A 109 -2.87 25.16 1.64
CA VAL A 109 -2.46 24.47 2.86
C VAL A 109 -3.08 25.22 4.03
N ASN A 110 -3.77 24.52 4.94
CA ASN A 110 -3.64 24.63 6.41
C ASN A 110 -4.86 24.06 7.15
N GLY A 111 -4.57 23.31 8.22
CA GLY A 111 -5.33 23.35 9.47
C GLY A 111 -6.55 22.44 9.61
N MET A 112 -6.38 21.41 10.46
CA MET A 112 -7.39 20.79 11.34
C MET A 112 -8.86 20.84 10.91
N GLY A 113 -9.43 19.68 10.60
CA GLY A 113 -10.88 19.50 10.56
C GLY A 113 -11.29 18.26 9.80
N LEU A 114 -11.58 17.18 10.52
CA LEU A 114 -12.28 16.03 9.99
C LEU A 114 -13.70 16.48 9.59
N LEU A 115 -13.96 16.73 8.31
CA LEU A 115 -15.30 16.73 7.67
C LEU A 115 -15.16 17.10 6.19
N ALA A 116 -16.05 16.51 5.37
CA ALA A 116 -16.31 16.78 3.95
C ALA A 116 -15.35 16.19 2.91
N CYS A 117 -15.70 15.00 2.42
CA CYS A 117 -15.68 14.76 0.98
C CYS A 117 -16.90 13.90 0.65
N CYS A 118 -17.86 14.48 -0.08
CA CYS A 118 -18.83 13.82 -0.96
C CYS A 118 -19.83 14.88 -1.46
N SER A 119 -19.40 15.71 -2.39
CA SER A 119 -20.31 16.58 -3.16
C SER A 119 -19.92 16.56 -4.64
N SER A 120 -19.76 15.36 -5.20
CA SER A 120 -19.41 15.18 -6.61
C SER A 120 -19.84 13.85 -7.23
N PHE A 121 -20.96 13.25 -6.79
CA PHE A 121 -21.61 12.18 -7.56
C PHE A 121 -23.14 12.33 -7.58
N PRO A 122 -23.68 13.33 -8.33
CA PRO A 122 -25.12 13.40 -8.61
C PRO A 122 -25.65 12.14 -9.31
N SER A 123 -24.79 11.36 -9.98
CA SER A 123 -25.16 10.14 -10.72
C SER A 123 -25.58 8.96 -9.83
N CYS A 124 -25.01 8.83 -8.63
CA CYS A 124 -25.23 7.65 -7.78
C CYS A 124 -26.63 7.63 -7.18
N THR A 125 -27.14 8.79 -6.76
CA THR A 125 -28.50 8.93 -6.23
C THR A 125 -29.55 8.53 -7.25
N GLU A 126 -29.38 8.96 -8.51
CA GLU A 126 -30.30 8.64 -9.60
C GLU A 126 -30.28 7.13 -9.94
N GLN A 127 -29.08 6.54 -10.00
CA GLN A 127 -28.90 5.10 -10.24
C GLN A 127 -29.57 4.24 -9.15
N LEU A 128 -29.38 4.59 -7.88
CA LEU A 128 -29.99 3.85 -6.77
C LEU A 128 -31.51 4.06 -6.68
N ALA A 129 -32.01 5.24 -7.09
CA ALA A 129 -33.45 5.52 -7.14
C ALA A 129 -34.17 4.74 -8.26
N ALA A 130 -33.44 4.35 -9.32
CA ALA A 130 -33.99 3.54 -10.41
C ALA A 130 -34.30 2.09 -9.99
N ILE A 131 -33.71 1.60 -8.89
CA ILE A 131 -33.87 0.23 -8.40
C ILE A 131 -35.16 0.13 -7.55
N PRO A 132 -36.19 -0.62 -7.98
CA PRO A 132 -37.49 -0.68 -7.29
C PRO A 132 -37.39 -1.12 -5.83
N GLU A 133 -36.46 -2.02 -5.52
CA GLU A 133 -36.23 -2.60 -4.19
C GLU A 133 -35.69 -1.56 -3.19
N PHE A 134 -35.11 -0.46 -3.67
CA PHE A 134 -34.47 0.57 -2.83
C PHE A 134 -35.36 1.77 -2.50
N LYS A 135 -36.59 1.82 -3.04
CA LYS A 135 -37.54 2.93 -2.81
C LYS A 135 -37.85 3.19 -1.32
N GLY A 136 -37.76 2.17 -0.48
CA GLY A 136 -38.04 2.26 0.96
C GLY A 136 -36.85 2.67 1.85
N LEU A 137 -35.64 2.82 1.29
CA LEU A 137 -34.44 3.06 2.09
C LEU A 137 -34.28 4.53 2.55
N GLY A 138 -35.04 5.44 1.94
CA GLY A 138 -34.95 6.88 2.20
C GLY A 138 -33.84 7.57 1.39
N PRO A 139 -33.52 8.83 1.70
CA PRO A 139 -32.51 9.57 0.94
C PRO A 139 -31.10 9.01 1.21
N LEU A 140 -30.29 8.95 0.16
CA LEU A 140 -28.87 8.60 0.27
C LEU A 140 -28.16 9.66 1.13
N PHE A 141 -27.47 9.23 2.19
CA PHE A 141 -26.72 10.11 3.08
C PHE A 141 -25.29 10.35 2.57
N LYS A 142 -24.58 9.26 2.25
CA LYS A 142 -23.18 9.31 1.80
C LYS A 142 -22.79 8.03 1.07
N SER A 143 -21.91 8.15 0.08
CA SER A 143 -21.24 7.01 -0.56
C SER A 143 -19.75 7.00 -0.21
N SER A 144 -19.12 5.84 -0.17
CA SER A 144 -17.65 5.73 -0.09
C SER A 144 -16.99 5.81 -1.47
N GLU A 145 -15.68 5.94 -1.49
CA GLU A 145 -14.90 5.62 -2.69
C GLU A 145 -14.95 4.10 -2.98
N PRO A 146 -14.79 3.67 -4.25
CA PRO A 146 -14.74 2.26 -4.61
C PRO A 146 -13.51 1.56 -4.02
N VAL A 147 -13.72 0.41 -3.38
CA VAL A 147 -12.66 -0.44 -2.81
C VAL A 147 -12.56 -1.73 -3.63
N GLN A 148 -11.36 -2.04 -4.10
CA GLN A 148 -11.10 -3.28 -4.84
C GLN A 148 -11.17 -4.49 -3.89
N LEU A 149 -11.97 -5.49 -4.25
CA LEU A 149 -12.17 -6.71 -3.47
C LEU A 149 -11.44 -7.93 -4.03
N THR A 150 -10.99 -7.87 -5.29
CA THR A 150 -10.25 -8.95 -5.94
C THR A 150 -8.85 -8.51 -6.33
N GLU A 151 -7.89 -9.43 -6.32
CA GLU A 151 -6.52 -9.15 -6.75
C GLU A 151 -6.45 -8.93 -8.27
N ALA A 152 -5.44 -8.17 -8.72
CA ALA A 152 -5.31 -7.72 -10.11
C ALA A 152 -5.12 -8.85 -11.13
N GLU A 153 -4.76 -10.05 -10.69
CA GLU A 153 -4.45 -11.21 -11.54
C GLU A 153 -5.53 -12.30 -11.49
N THR A 154 -6.70 -11.98 -10.93
CA THR A 154 -7.84 -12.90 -10.91
C THR A 154 -8.79 -12.66 -12.09
N GLU A 155 -9.55 -13.69 -12.46
CA GLU A 155 -10.47 -13.67 -13.61
C GLU A 155 -11.59 -12.63 -13.47
N TYR A 156 -11.93 -12.24 -12.24
CA TYR A 156 -12.98 -11.30 -11.93
C TYR A 156 -12.42 -10.04 -11.28
N PHE A 157 -12.78 -8.89 -11.83
CA PHE A 157 -12.44 -7.59 -11.27
C PHE A 157 -13.65 -6.99 -10.53
N VAL A 158 -13.63 -7.06 -9.19
CA VAL A 158 -14.74 -6.61 -8.34
C VAL A 158 -14.30 -5.40 -7.52
N ARG A 159 -15.10 -4.32 -7.61
CA ARG A 159 -14.97 -3.14 -6.75
C ARG A 159 -16.28 -2.95 -6.01
N CYS A 160 -16.19 -2.59 -4.73
CA CYS A 160 -17.33 -2.35 -3.89
C CYS A 160 -17.41 -0.89 -3.41
N ILE A 161 -18.61 -0.32 -3.46
CA ILE A 161 -18.96 1.00 -2.96
C ILE A 161 -19.99 0.84 -1.84
N LYS A 162 -19.80 1.56 -0.74
CA LYS A 162 -20.73 1.55 0.40
C LYS A 162 -21.64 2.77 0.33
N HIS A 163 -22.93 2.56 0.22
CA HIS A 163 -23.96 3.59 0.24
C HIS A 163 -24.68 3.59 1.59
N ILE A 164 -24.61 4.71 2.29
CA ILE A 164 -25.14 4.88 3.64
C ILE A 164 -26.50 5.57 3.52
N PHE A 165 -27.52 4.94 4.09
CA PHE A 165 -28.87 5.46 4.26
C PHE A 165 -29.16 5.64 5.76
N PRO A 166 -30.27 6.29 6.15
CA PRO A 166 -30.58 6.55 7.57
C PRO A 166 -30.58 5.29 8.45
N ASN A 167 -31.11 4.17 7.94
CA ASN A 167 -31.24 2.90 8.69
C ASN A 167 -30.57 1.71 7.99
N HIS A 168 -29.95 1.92 6.83
CA HIS A 168 -29.46 0.82 5.97
C HIS A 168 -28.12 1.16 5.33
N ILE A 169 -27.40 0.13 4.91
CA ILE A 169 -26.20 0.25 4.09
C ILE A 169 -26.37 -0.66 2.87
N VAL A 170 -26.17 -0.11 1.67
CA VAL A 170 -26.18 -0.86 0.41
C VAL A 170 -24.74 -1.00 -0.08
N PHE A 171 -24.37 -2.19 -0.50
CA PHE A 171 -23.07 -2.49 -1.10
C PHE A 171 -23.29 -2.69 -2.61
N GLN A 172 -22.75 -1.76 -3.40
CA GLN A 172 -22.69 -1.85 -4.86
C GLN A 172 -21.33 -2.39 -5.28
#